data_AF-A0A7S2SIB2-F1
#
_entry.id   AF-A0A7S2SIB2-F1
#
_cell.length_a   1.000
_cell.length_b   1.000
_cell.length_c   1.000
_cell.angle_alpha   90.00
_cell.angle_beta   90.00
_cell.angle_gamma   90.00
#
_symmetry.space_group_name_H-M   'P 1'
#
loop_
_entity.id
_entity.type
_entity.pdbx_description
1 polymer ?
#
loop_
_entity_poly.entity_id
_entity_poly.type
_entity_poly.pdbx_seq_one_letter_code
_entity_poly.pdbx_strand_id
1 'polypeptide(L)'
;CSLRFPKAEDPSFGALKEAQALKAKMEALPGRQVVVHIIVVPPGESIYDEVFETINRCHAFLALGCIDYGENTGNDSATYHELAYWKKYCKGRPLVPVRMISWDDDHKQIAARNLFHPNVAQLFWLKGTPLPDSLVEEIIRVADAR
;
A
#
# COMPACT_ATOMS: atom_id res chain seq x y z
N CYS A 1 8.39 -0.42 0.52
CA CYS A 1 6.96 -0.50 0.81
C CYS A 1 6.22 -0.30 -0.51
N SER A 2 5.78 -1.37 -1.20
CA SER A 2 5.24 -1.28 -2.58
C SER A 2 3.84 -0.68 -2.60
N LEU A 3 3.65 0.32 -3.45
CA LEU A 3 2.35 0.85 -3.86
C LEU A 3 2.38 0.96 -5.38
N ARG A 4 1.50 0.22 -6.09
CA ARG A 4 1.33 0.36 -7.55
C ARG A 4 -0.11 0.73 -7.89
N PHE A 5 -0.24 1.61 -8.88
CA PHE A 5 -1.50 2.02 -9.49
C PHE A 5 -1.56 1.49 -10.93
N PRO A 6 -2.76 1.16 -11.45
CA PRO A 6 -2.91 0.87 -12.86
C PRO A 6 -2.57 2.11 -13.70
N LYS A 7 -2.27 1.88 -14.98
CA LYS A 7 -1.85 2.84 -16.01
C LYS A 7 -2.16 4.32 -15.70
N ALA A 8 -1.13 5.14 -15.84
CA ALA A 8 -1.05 6.58 -15.61
C ALA A 8 -1.97 7.46 -16.49
N GLU A 9 -3.19 7.04 -16.79
CA GLU A 9 -4.12 7.80 -17.65
C GLU A 9 -5.14 8.61 -16.83
N ASP A 10 -5.32 8.33 -15.53
CA ASP A 10 -6.09 9.20 -14.63
C ASP A 10 -5.50 9.24 -13.20
N PRO A 11 -4.89 10.37 -12.75
CA PRO A 11 -4.35 10.52 -11.41
C PRO A 11 -5.43 10.52 -10.30
N SER A 12 -6.72 10.50 -10.67
CA SER A 12 -7.83 10.30 -9.74
C SER A 12 -8.14 8.81 -9.46
N PHE A 13 -7.56 7.88 -10.25
CA PHE A 13 -7.74 6.45 -10.06
C PHE A 13 -6.71 5.89 -9.06
N GLY A 14 -7.17 5.18 -8.03
CA GLY A 14 -6.34 4.71 -6.92
C GLY A 14 -5.84 5.82 -5.96
N ALA A 15 -4.75 5.59 -5.26
CA ALA A 15 -4.18 6.40 -4.17
C ALA A 15 -2.78 6.99 -4.50
N LEU A 16 -2.44 7.24 -5.77
CA LEU A 16 -1.08 7.65 -6.14
C LEU A 16 -0.66 8.96 -5.52
N LYS A 17 -1.55 9.94 -5.54
CA LYS A 17 -1.33 11.25 -4.92
C LYS A 17 -1.08 11.11 -3.42
N GLU A 18 -1.87 10.29 -2.75
CA GLU A 18 -1.76 10.01 -1.32
C GLU A 18 -0.46 9.24 -1.00
N ALA A 19 -0.12 8.23 -1.81
CA ALA A 19 1.14 7.51 -1.71
C ALA A 19 2.36 8.46 -1.81
N GLN A 20 2.33 9.40 -2.76
CA GLN A 20 3.39 10.39 -2.95
C GLN A 20 3.49 11.37 -1.78
N ALA A 21 2.35 11.86 -1.27
CA ALA A 21 2.32 12.75 -0.11
C ALA A 21 2.88 12.07 1.14
N LEU A 22 2.50 10.80 1.36
CA LEU A 22 3.00 10.00 2.46
C LEU A 22 4.50 9.72 2.31
N LYS A 23 4.96 9.35 1.11
CA LYS A 23 6.40 9.17 0.81
C LYS A 23 7.19 10.41 1.17
N ALA A 24 6.78 11.58 0.68
CA ALA A 24 7.47 12.84 0.94
C ALA A 24 7.58 13.12 2.45
N LYS A 25 6.50 12.91 3.22
CA LYS A 25 6.51 13.15 4.67
C LYS A 25 7.36 12.13 5.43
N MET A 26 7.31 10.85 5.05
CA MET A 26 8.10 9.79 5.69
C MET A 26 9.61 9.94 5.43
N GLU A 27 10.01 10.27 4.20
CA GLU A 27 11.41 10.41 3.82
C GLU A 27 12.04 11.72 4.35
N ALA A 28 11.22 12.71 4.71
CA ALA A 28 11.67 13.97 5.31
C ALA A 28 11.86 13.90 6.85
N LEU A 29 11.60 12.76 7.48
CA LEU A 29 11.68 12.65 8.94
C LEU A 29 13.13 12.81 9.44
N PRO A 30 13.40 13.76 10.36
CA PRO A 30 14.73 13.93 10.90
C PRO A 30 15.13 12.73 11.78
N GLY A 31 16.36 12.27 11.63
CA GLY A 31 16.92 11.21 12.48
C GLY A 31 16.47 9.78 12.16
N ARG A 32 15.72 9.57 11.07
CA ARG A 32 15.35 8.23 10.58
C ARG A 32 15.53 8.12 9.08
N GLN A 33 16.14 7.03 8.63
CA GLN A 33 16.23 6.71 7.20
C GLN A 33 15.06 5.79 6.82
N VAL A 34 13.96 6.40 6.42
CA VAL A 34 12.81 5.69 5.84
C VAL A 34 12.87 5.84 4.33
N VAL A 35 12.67 4.75 3.59
CA VAL A 35 12.56 4.77 2.13
C VAL A 35 11.23 4.15 1.71
N VAL A 36 10.43 4.92 0.98
CA VAL A 36 9.13 4.46 0.46
C VAL A 36 9.24 4.17 -1.03
N HIS A 37 8.87 2.95 -1.41
CA HIS A 37 9.01 2.47 -2.78
C HIS A 37 7.65 2.41 -3.48
N ILE A 38 7.27 3.47 -4.17
CA ILE A 38 6.10 3.46 -5.05
C ILE A 38 6.57 2.82 -6.37
N ILE A 39 6.02 1.66 -6.74
CA ILE A 39 6.51 0.90 -7.90
C ILE A 39 5.70 1.31 -9.12
N VAL A 40 6.37 1.95 -10.07
CA VAL A 40 5.83 2.27 -11.39
C VAL A 40 6.70 1.55 -12.41
N VAL A 41 6.21 0.42 -12.93
CA VAL A 41 6.98 -0.38 -13.89
C VAL A 41 6.97 0.32 -15.26
N PRO A 42 8.13 0.66 -15.83
CA PRO A 42 8.23 1.24 -17.17
C PRO A 42 7.72 0.30 -18.26
N PRO A 43 7.31 0.83 -19.43
CA PRO A 43 7.01 -0.02 -20.59
C PRO A 43 8.23 -0.85 -21.00
N GLY A 44 8.03 -2.15 -21.23
CA GLY A 44 9.08 -3.08 -21.66
C GLY A 44 9.84 -3.78 -20.52
N GLU A 45 9.67 -3.35 -19.27
CA GLU A 45 10.27 -3.99 -18.10
C GLU A 45 9.42 -5.16 -17.58
N SER A 46 10.09 -6.13 -16.95
CA SER A 46 9.43 -7.24 -16.28
C SER A 46 8.77 -6.75 -14.99
N ILE A 47 7.45 -6.66 -15.07
CA ILE A 47 6.58 -6.34 -13.95
C ILE A 47 6.83 -7.23 -12.73
N TYR A 48 7.07 -8.53 -12.98
CA TYR A 48 7.29 -9.50 -11.92
C TYR A 48 8.58 -9.19 -11.17
N ASP A 49 9.68 -8.98 -11.89
CA ASP A 49 10.99 -8.78 -11.29
C ASP A 49 11.01 -7.47 -10.49
N GLU A 50 10.55 -6.36 -11.07
CA GLU A 50 10.53 -5.07 -10.40
C GLU A 50 9.68 -5.06 -9.12
N VAL A 51 8.48 -5.65 -9.17
CA VAL A 51 7.54 -5.63 -8.04
C VAL A 51 8.01 -6.57 -6.93
N PHE A 52 8.27 -7.83 -7.26
CA PHE A 52 8.53 -8.86 -6.26
C PHE A 52 9.95 -8.77 -5.69
N GLU A 53 10.95 -8.35 -6.48
CA GLU A 53 12.28 -8.08 -5.90
C GLU A 53 12.24 -6.91 -4.93
N THR A 54 11.54 -5.82 -5.28
CA THR A 54 11.38 -4.68 -4.38
C THR A 54 10.68 -5.11 -3.08
N ILE A 55 9.59 -5.89 -3.18
CA ILE A 55 8.91 -6.48 -2.02
C ILE A 55 9.89 -7.25 -1.13
N ASN A 56 10.75 -8.10 -1.73
CA ASN A 56 11.71 -8.91 -0.99
C ASN A 56 12.77 -8.09 -0.25
N ARG A 57 13.08 -6.88 -0.73
CA ARG A 57 14.02 -5.94 -0.08
C ARG A 57 13.35 -5.09 1.01
N CYS A 58 12.03 -5.06 1.08
CA CYS A 58 11.30 -4.20 2.00
C CYS A 58 11.10 -4.82 3.39
N HIS A 59 11.25 -4.00 4.43
CA HIS A 59 10.96 -4.39 5.81
C HIS A 59 9.46 -4.60 6.05
N ALA A 60 8.62 -3.69 5.57
CA ALA A 60 7.16 -3.72 5.72
C ALA A 60 6.44 -3.52 4.38
N PHE A 61 5.17 -3.92 4.34
CA PHE A 61 4.24 -3.66 3.24
C PHE A 61 3.10 -2.78 3.71
N LEU A 62 2.81 -1.72 2.96
CA LEU A 62 1.77 -0.74 3.26
C LEU A 62 0.67 -0.90 2.21
N ALA A 63 -0.53 -1.26 2.65
CA ALA A 63 -1.68 -1.41 1.78
C ALA A 63 -2.58 -0.18 1.90
N LEU A 64 -2.59 0.67 0.86
CA LEU A 64 -3.49 1.83 0.77
C LEU A 64 -4.82 1.42 0.11
N GLY A 65 -5.82 1.11 0.94
CA GLY A 65 -7.07 0.48 0.51
C GLY A 65 -8.16 1.44 0.05
N CYS A 66 -8.16 1.79 -1.25
CA CYS A 66 -9.32 2.42 -1.93
C CYS A 66 -10.44 1.42 -2.25
N ILE A 67 -11.59 1.91 -2.73
CA ILE A 67 -12.79 1.08 -3.00
C ILE A 67 -12.54 -0.12 -3.93
N ASP A 68 -11.60 0.05 -4.86
CA ASP A 68 -11.17 -0.88 -5.91
C ASP A 68 -9.89 -1.66 -5.53
N TYR A 69 -9.38 -1.50 -4.31
CA TYR A 69 -8.19 -2.23 -3.86
C TYR A 69 -8.39 -3.75 -3.98
N GLY A 70 -7.34 -4.45 -4.40
CA GLY A 70 -7.39 -5.90 -4.60
C GLY A 70 -8.06 -6.34 -5.89
N GLU A 71 -8.33 -5.43 -6.83
CA GLU A 71 -8.92 -5.77 -8.13
C GLU A 71 -7.95 -6.65 -8.94
N ASN A 72 -8.44 -7.82 -9.37
CA ASN A 72 -7.70 -8.66 -10.31
C ASN A 72 -7.95 -8.16 -11.73
N THR A 73 -7.04 -7.35 -12.25
CA THR A 73 -7.11 -6.79 -13.60
C THR A 73 -6.62 -7.76 -14.69
N GLY A 74 -6.32 -9.02 -14.35
CA GLY A 74 -5.69 -9.99 -15.25
C GLY A 74 -4.18 -9.75 -15.46
N ASN A 75 -3.61 -8.80 -14.72
CA ASN A 75 -2.17 -8.54 -14.67
C ASN A 75 -1.57 -9.29 -13.47
N ASP A 76 -0.48 -10.03 -13.69
CA ASP A 76 0.22 -10.86 -12.69
C ASP A 76 0.76 -10.08 -11.47
N SER A 77 0.72 -8.75 -11.52
CA SER A 77 1.10 -7.83 -10.43
C SER A 77 -0.05 -6.99 -9.89
N ALA A 78 -1.30 -7.41 -10.10
CA ALA A 78 -2.42 -6.78 -9.42
C ALA A 78 -2.19 -6.80 -7.90
N THR A 79 -2.74 -5.80 -7.17
CA THR A 79 -2.63 -5.72 -5.70
C THR A 79 -3.09 -6.99 -4.99
N TYR A 80 -3.95 -7.79 -5.65
CA TYR A 80 -4.27 -9.16 -5.28
C TYR A 80 -3.03 -10.08 -5.20
N HIS A 81 -2.23 -10.14 -6.27
CA HIS A 81 -1.03 -10.97 -6.37
C HIS A 81 0.09 -10.47 -5.44
N GLU A 82 0.26 -9.16 -5.29
CA GLU A 82 1.23 -8.58 -4.35
C GLU A 82 0.91 -8.97 -2.89
N LEU A 83 -0.36 -8.83 -2.50
CA LEU A 83 -0.83 -9.19 -1.16
C LEU A 83 -0.71 -10.70 -0.91
N ALA A 84 -1.07 -11.51 -1.90
CA ALA A 84 -0.92 -12.96 -1.84
C ALA A 84 0.55 -13.37 -1.70
N TYR A 85 1.44 -12.73 -2.48
CA TYR A 85 2.88 -12.95 -2.42
C TYR A 85 3.44 -12.57 -1.05
N TRP A 86 3.12 -11.37 -0.54
CA TRP A 86 3.58 -10.91 0.77
C TRP A 86 3.17 -11.90 1.88
N LYS A 87 1.90 -12.30 1.91
CA LYS A 87 1.38 -13.26 2.90
C LYS A 87 2.07 -14.62 2.81
N LYS A 88 2.45 -15.06 1.61
CA LYS A 88 3.07 -16.37 1.37
C LYS A 88 4.56 -16.37 1.68
N TYR A 89 5.30 -15.37 1.22
CA TYR A 89 6.77 -15.36 1.17
C TYR A 89 7.43 -14.41 2.17
N CYS A 90 6.73 -13.39 2.65
CA CYS A 90 7.27 -12.39 3.59
C CYS A 90 6.78 -12.64 5.03
N LYS A 91 6.65 -13.92 5.43
CA LYS A 91 6.23 -14.29 6.80
C LYS A 91 7.16 -13.63 7.83
N GLY A 92 6.58 -13.12 8.91
CA GLY A 92 7.34 -12.39 9.93
C GLY A 92 7.60 -10.92 9.60
N ARG A 93 7.28 -10.44 8.39
CA ARG A 93 7.32 -9.00 8.06
C ARG A 93 5.98 -8.29 8.28
N PRO A 94 5.97 -7.03 8.78
CA PRO A 94 4.75 -6.28 9.03
C PRO A 94 3.95 -5.99 7.76
N LEU A 95 2.62 -6.11 7.88
CA LEU A 95 1.65 -5.65 6.90
C LEU A 95 0.85 -4.53 7.57
N VAL A 96 0.90 -3.33 7.01
CA VAL A 96 0.26 -2.12 7.52
C VAL A 96 -0.92 -1.77 6.62
N PRO A 97 -2.15 -2.16 6.96
CA PRO A 97 -3.33 -1.75 6.22
C PRO A 97 -3.73 -0.31 6.59
N VAL A 98 -3.89 0.55 5.58
CA VAL A 98 -4.48 1.89 5.70
C VAL A 98 -5.77 1.94 4.89
N ARG A 99 -6.90 2.01 5.57
CA ARG A 99 -8.22 2.14 4.95
C ARG A 99 -8.41 3.57 4.42
N MET A 100 -8.76 3.70 3.15
CA MET A 100 -8.92 5.00 2.49
C MET A 100 -10.34 5.33 2.01
N ILE A 101 -11.32 4.57 2.48
CA ILE A 101 -12.75 4.74 2.21
C ILE A 101 -13.51 4.89 3.54
N SER A 102 -14.72 5.45 3.52
CA SER A 102 -15.53 5.58 4.75
C SER A 102 -15.74 4.22 5.42
N TRP A 103 -16.01 4.20 6.73
CA TRP A 103 -16.42 2.99 7.43
C TRP A 103 -17.79 2.48 6.98
N ASP A 104 -18.60 3.35 6.39
CA ASP A 104 -19.91 3.02 5.81
C ASP A 104 -19.80 2.39 4.41
N ASP A 105 -18.64 2.51 3.77
CA ASP A 105 -18.38 1.94 2.45
C ASP A 105 -17.77 0.55 2.57
N ASP A 106 -17.97 -0.30 1.57
CA ASP A 106 -17.28 -1.58 1.47
C ASP A 106 -16.28 -1.59 0.32
N HIS A 107 -15.15 -2.27 0.52
CA HIS A 107 -14.26 -2.63 -0.58
C HIS A 107 -15.01 -3.54 -1.56
N LYS A 108 -14.83 -3.34 -2.86
CA LYS A 108 -15.49 -4.18 -3.88
C LYS A 108 -14.95 -5.62 -3.88
N GLN A 109 -13.68 -5.79 -3.52
CA GLN A 109 -12.96 -7.04 -3.71
C GLN A 109 -12.85 -7.81 -2.39
N ILE A 110 -13.09 -9.13 -2.45
CA ILE A 110 -13.05 -10.03 -1.27
C ILE A 110 -11.68 -9.97 -0.57
N ALA A 111 -10.58 -9.93 -1.35
CA ALA A 111 -9.24 -9.86 -0.80
C ALA A 111 -9.03 -8.59 0.05
N ALA A 112 -9.57 -7.47 -0.39
CA ALA A 112 -9.54 -6.22 0.36
C ALA A 112 -10.46 -6.27 1.59
N ARG A 113 -11.68 -6.80 1.47
CA ARG A 113 -12.58 -7.00 2.62
C ARG A 113 -11.92 -7.84 3.73
N ASN A 114 -11.19 -8.88 3.35
CA ASN A 114 -10.47 -9.73 4.31
C ASN A 114 -9.28 -8.98 4.95
N LEU A 115 -8.62 -8.10 4.22
CA LEU A 115 -7.48 -7.31 4.74
C LEU A 115 -7.95 -6.17 5.65
N PHE A 116 -9.03 -5.49 5.27
CA PHE A 116 -9.59 -4.32 5.94
C PHE A 116 -10.82 -4.68 6.81
N HIS A 117 -10.91 -5.93 7.26
CA HIS A 117 -12.00 -6.40 8.10
C HIS A 117 -12.04 -5.60 9.42
N PRO A 118 -13.22 -5.25 9.98
CA PRO A 118 -13.32 -4.42 11.19
C PRO A 118 -12.54 -4.93 12.41
N ASN A 119 -12.35 -6.25 12.51
CA ASN A 119 -11.60 -6.89 13.59
C ASN A 119 -10.08 -6.94 13.35
N VAL A 120 -9.58 -6.37 12.26
CA VAL A 120 -8.15 -6.29 11.95
C VAL A 120 -7.66 -4.88 12.27
N ALA A 121 -6.51 -4.80 12.96
CA ALA A 121 -5.86 -3.52 13.21
C ALA A 121 -5.50 -2.86 11.87
N GLN A 122 -6.11 -1.71 11.61
CA GLN A 122 -5.94 -0.92 10.39
C GLN A 122 -5.93 0.56 10.74
N LEU A 123 -5.09 1.31 10.02
CA LEU A 123 -5.04 2.76 10.11
C LEU A 123 -6.09 3.36 9.16
N PHE A 124 -6.41 4.63 9.34
CA PHE A 124 -7.45 5.30 8.55
C PHE A 124 -6.93 6.60 7.95
N TRP A 125 -7.17 6.77 6.65
CA TRP A 125 -6.90 8.01 5.93
C TRP A 125 -7.82 8.15 4.72
N LEU A 126 -8.88 8.94 4.86
CA LEU A 126 -9.84 9.13 3.78
C LEU A 126 -9.17 9.73 2.52
N LYS A 127 -9.33 9.06 1.38
CA LYS A 127 -8.79 9.53 0.10
C LYS A 127 -9.26 10.96 -0.21
N GLY A 128 -8.37 11.77 -0.78
CA GLY A 128 -8.65 13.17 -1.10
C GLY A 128 -8.58 14.14 0.09
N THR A 129 -8.42 13.65 1.33
CA THR A 129 -8.22 14.50 2.51
C THR A 129 -6.73 14.73 2.79
N PRO A 130 -6.36 15.83 3.47
CA PRO A 130 -4.98 16.05 3.89
C PRO A 130 -4.42 14.87 4.68
N LEU A 131 -3.13 14.55 4.48
CA LEU A 131 -2.43 13.51 5.22
C LEU A 131 -2.48 13.82 6.73
N PRO A 132 -3.09 12.96 7.58
CA PRO A 132 -3.13 13.20 9.02
C PRO A 132 -1.73 13.29 9.62
N ASP A 133 -1.54 14.15 10.60
CA ASP A 133 -0.23 14.37 11.20
C ASP A 133 0.30 13.15 11.95
N SER A 134 -0.58 12.39 12.60
CA SER A 134 -0.20 11.18 13.35
C SER A 134 0.05 9.95 12.46
N LEU A 135 -0.47 9.94 11.23
CA LEU A 135 -0.49 8.71 10.41
C LEU A 135 0.91 8.18 10.13
N VAL A 136 1.88 9.07 9.90
CA VAL A 136 3.27 8.68 9.64
C VAL A 136 3.88 7.95 10.83
N GLU A 137 3.70 8.47 12.04
CA GLU A 137 4.22 7.85 13.26
C GLU A 137 3.51 6.54 13.58
N GLU A 138 2.20 6.47 13.33
CA GLU A 138 1.40 5.24 13.47
C GLU A 138 1.87 4.15 12.51
N ILE A 139 2.10 4.48 11.23
CA ILE A 139 2.63 3.54 10.25
C ILE A 139 3.97 2.98 10.69
N ILE A 140 4.89 3.85 11.14
CA ILE A 140 6.21 3.41 11.59
C ILE A 140 6.09 2.54 12.84
N ARG A 141 5.24 2.91 13.80
CA ARG A 141 5.01 2.10 14.99
C ARG A 141 4.53 0.70 14.64
N VAL A 142 3.59 0.57 13.70
CA VAL A 142 3.09 -0.75 13.27
C VAL A 142 4.15 -1.51 12.47
N ALA A 143 4.97 -0.82 11.68
CA ALA A 143 6.09 -1.42 10.97
C ALA A 143 7.18 -1.94 11.95
N ASP A 144 7.43 -1.25 13.05
CA ASP A 144 8.49 -1.61 14.01
C ASP A 144 8.01 -2.56 15.13
N ALA A 145 6.72 -2.89 15.20
CA ALA A 145 6.11 -3.63 16.32
C ALA A 145 6.46 -5.14 16.41
N ARG A 146 7.67 -5.56 16.01
CA ARG A 146 8.10 -6.97 16.04
C ARG A 146 9.48 -7.17 16.64
#